data_AF-A0A967C3I8-F1
#
_entry.id   AF-A0A967C3I8-F1
#
_cell.length_a   1.000
_cell.length_b   1.000
_cell.length_c   1.000
_cell.angle_alpha   90.00
_cell.angle_beta   90.00
_cell.angle_gamma   90.00
#
_symmetry.space_group_name_H-M   'P 1'
#
loop_
_entity.id
_entity.type
_entity.pdbx_description
1 polymer ?
#
loop_
_entity_poly.entity_id
_entity_poly.type
_entity_poly.pdbx_seq_one_letter_code
_entity_poly.pdbx_strand_id
1 'polypeptide(L)'
;MTKRASLTPKQREAMYEAQDGFCGCGCKRAIYPDWCVAEHEWPVALGNTGKPDGLWHPHCASVKTNGTPATTYGSDRHEIAKARRLEKRRLVDSEKVCNGKALSDFSAQNDGFGRLTKRAKIRSRGFDKSLRKKMNGEVVRVDG
;
A
#
# COMPACT_ATOMS: atom_id res chain seq x y z
N MET A 1 7.12 -15.70 12.19
CA MET A 1 6.82 -14.29 12.53
C MET A 1 7.72 -13.90 13.68
N THR A 2 8.49 -12.82 13.57
CA THR A 2 9.19 -12.26 14.72
C THR A 2 8.17 -11.84 15.76
N LYS A 3 8.32 -12.30 17.00
CA LYS A 3 7.43 -11.91 18.10
C LYS A 3 7.63 -10.41 18.34
N ARG A 4 6.56 -9.63 18.35
CA ARG A 4 6.64 -8.21 18.72
C ARG A 4 7.18 -8.09 20.15
N ALA A 5 8.16 -7.23 20.36
CA ALA A 5 8.62 -6.91 21.70
C ALA A 5 7.49 -6.17 22.44
N SER A 6 7.21 -6.59 23.68
CA SER A 6 6.23 -5.95 24.55
C SER A 6 6.92 -5.05 25.57
N LEU A 7 6.30 -3.93 25.92
CA LEU A 7 6.74 -3.12 27.06
C LEU A 7 6.40 -3.83 28.37
N THR A 8 7.31 -3.77 29.35
CA THR A 8 6.98 -4.13 30.73
C THR A 8 6.08 -3.05 31.35
N PRO A 9 5.33 -3.32 32.43
CA PRO A 9 4.51 -2.31 33.10
C PRO A 9 5.29 -1.05 33.49
N LYS A 10 6.49 -1.21 34.06
CA LYS A 10 7.39 -0.10 34.40
C LYS A 10 7.84 0.71 33.17
N GLN A 11 8.09 0.05 32.03
CA GLN A 11 8.44 0.75 30.78
C GLN A 11 7.24 1.50 30.20
N ARG A 12 6.03 0.95 30.35
CA ARG A 12 4.81 1.62 29.92
C ARG A 12 4.55 2.87 30.75
N GLU A 13 4.71 2.80 32.07
CA GLU A 13 4.58 3.96 32.96
C GLU A 13 5.61 5.05 32.64
N ALA A 14 6.88 4.69 32.49
CA ALA A 14 7.92 5.65 32.09
C ALA A 14 7.65 6.30 30.72
N MET A 15 7.08 5.54 29.77
CA MET A 15 6.69 6.08 28.46
C MET A 15 5.47 6.99 28.55
N TYR A 16 4.51 6.67 29.41
CA TYR A 16 3.34 7.51 29.67
C TYR A 16 3.76 8.86 30.27
N GLU A 17 4.65 8.84 31.26
CA GLU A 17 5.24 10.05 31.86
C GLU A 17 6.02 10.85 30.81
N ALA A 18 6.85 10.20 29.99
CA ALA A 18 7.62 10.87 28.93
C ALA A 18 6.75 11.51 27.83
N GLN A 19 5.50 11.07 27.70
CA GLN A 19 4.53 11.64 26.75
C GLN A 19 3.57 12.65 27.41
N ASP A 20 3.80 13.01 28.68
CA ASP A 20 2.95 13.91 29.47
C ASP A 20 1.47 13.47 29.49
N GLY A 21 1.21 12.16 29.38
CA GLY A 21 -0.15 11.62 29.29
C GLY A 21 -0.87 11.89 27.95
N PHE A 22 -0.15 12.27 26.90
CA PHE A 22 -0.71 12.50 25.57
C PHE A 22 -0.37 11.39 24.56
N CYS A 23 -1.22 11.25 23.56
CA CYS A 23 -1.06 10.26 22.49
C CYS A 23 0.19 10.54 21.63
N GLY A 24 1.07 9.55 21.52
CA GLY A 24 2.33 9.61 20.77
C GLY A 24 2.21 9.85 19.26
N CYS A 25 1.02 9.71 18.67
CA CYS A 25 0.81 10.03 17.25
C CYS A 25 0.83 11.53 16.93
N GLY A 26 0.94 12.41 17.94
CA GLY A 26 0.95 13.87 17.76
C GLY A 26 -0.44 14.52 17.75
N CYS A 27 -1.54 13.75 17.90
CA CYS A 27 -2.89 14.32 17.94
C CYS A 27 -3.23 15.05 19.26
N LYS A 28 -2.35 14.99 20.26
CA LYS A 28 -2.48 15.64 21.58
C LYS A 28 -3.74 15.24 22.38
N ARG A 29 -4.40 14.14 22.01
CA ARG A 29 -5.46 13.56 22.85
C ARG A 29 -4.83 12.96 24.10
N ALA A 30 -5.45 13.21 25.25
CA ALA A 30 -5.09 12.52 26.48
C ALA A 30 -5.28 11.01 26.32
N ILE A 31 -4.38 10.25 26.91
CA ILE A 31 -4.44 8.80 27.03
C ILE A 31 -4.43 8.43 28.51
N TYR A 32 -4.83 7.19 28.83
CA TYR A 32 -4.73 6.67 30.18
C TYR A 32 -3.85 5.40 30.17
N PRO A 33 -3.12 5.10 31.26
CA PRO A 33 -2.22 3.94 31.30
C PRO A 33 -2.90 2.59 31.03
N ASP A 34 -4.16 2.47 31.42
CA ASP A 34 -5.05 1.31 31.20
C ASP A 34 -5.75 1.35 29.83
N TRP A 35 -5.84 2.53 29.21
CA TRP A 35 -6.52 2.75 27.93
C TRP A 35 -5.60 3.34 26.86
N CYS A 36 -4.53 2.62 26.55
CA CYS A 36 -3.60 2.95 25.48
C CYS A 36 -3.02 1.70 24.81
N VAL A 37 -2.55 1.86 23.57
CA VAL A 37 -1.88 0.80 22.80
C VAL A 37 -0.42 1.20 22.62
N ALA A 38 0.49 0.31 22.98
CA ALA A 38 1.91 0.50 22.68
C ALA A 38 2.13 0.19 21.20
N GLU A 39 2.46 1.20 20.41
CA GLU A 39 2.65 1.11 18.96
C GLU A 39 4.08 1.42 18.56
N HIS A 40 4.44 0.95 17.36
CA HIS A 40 5.64 1.35 16.66
C HIS A 40 5.27 2.40 15.61
N GLU A 41 6.05 3.47 15.48
CA GLU A 41 5.95 4.43 14.39
C GLU A 41 6.18 3.72 13.05
N TRP A 42 7.27 2.96 12.95
CA TRP A 42 7.58 2.14 11.78
C TRP A 42 7.04 0.70 11.91
N PRO A 43 6.31 0.18 10.90
CA PRO A 43 5.74 -1.15 10.97
C PRO A 43 6.81 -2.25 11.16
N VAL A 44 6.59 -3.14 12.13
CA VAL A 44 7.46 -4.30 12.40
C VAL A 44 7.69 -5.17 11.16
N ALA A 45 6.68 -5.29 10.29
CA ALA A 45 6.76 -6.06 9.06
C ALA A 45 7.75 -5.49 8.03
N LEU A 46 8.22 -4.26 8.21
CA LEU A 46 9.24 -3.61 7.37
C LEU A 46 10.65 -3.66 7.99
N GLY A 47 10.85 -4.47 9.04
CA GLY A 47 12.16 -4.73 9.64
C GLY A 47 12.39 -4.11 11.02
N ASN A 48 11.40 -3.43 11.59
CA ASN A 48 11.51 -2.90 12.95
C ASN A 48 11.32 -4.02 13.98
N THR A 49 12.42 -4.47 14.60
CA THR A 49 12.40 -5.49 15.67
C THR A 49 12.49 -4.89 17.07
N GLY A 50 12.48 -3.56 17.17
CA GLY A 50 12.59 -2.83 18.43
C GLY A 50 11.37 -2.95 19.32
N LYS A 51 11.45 -2.30 20.48
CA LYS A 51 10.28 -2.07 21.35
C LYS A 51 9.38 -1.00 20.72
N PRO A 52 8.08 -0.97 21.09
CA PRO A 52 7.20 0.14 20.77
C PRO A 52 7.85 1.48 21.18
N ASP A 53 7.63 2.52 20.39
CA ASP A 53 8.22 3.85 20.56
C ASP A 53 7.23 4.87 21.13
N GLY A 54 5.94 4.53 21.21
CA GLY A 54 4.96 5.39 21.86
C GLY A 54 3.71 4.68 22.34
N LEU A 55 2.98 5.32 23.26
CA LEU A 55 1.63 4.95 23.64
C LEU A 55 0.61 5.76 22.83
N TRP A 56 -0.33 5.07 22.24
CA TRP A 56 -1.28 5.64 21.30
C TRP A 56 -2.71 5.43 21.80
N HIS A 57 -3.55 6.42 21.58
CA HIS A 57 -4.99 6.28 21.77
C HIS A 57 -5.50 5.15 20.83
N PRO A 58 -6.39 4.24 21.27
CA PRO A 58 -6.81 3.07 20.47
C PRO A 58 -7.32 3.41 19.07
N HIS A 59 -8.10 4.49 18.94
CA HIS A 59 -8.53 5.01 17.65
C HIS A 59 -7.35 5.39 16.72
N CYS A 60 -6.31 6.05 17.24
CA CYS A 60 -5.15 6.46 16.45
C CYS A 60 -4.33 5.26 15.98
N ALA A 61 -4.14 4.26 16.85
CA ALA A 61 -3.50 2.99 16.50
C ALA A 61 -4.28 2.26 15.38
N SER A 62 -5.62 2.26 15.46
CA SER A 62 -6.48 1.69 14.41
C SER A 62 -6.34 2.44 13.09
N VAL A 63 -6.33 3.78 13.11
CA VAL A 63 -6.14 4.61 11.91
C VAL A 63 -4.76 4.39 11.29
N LYS A 64 -3.70 4.27 12.08
CA LYS A 64 -2.37 3.93 11.57
C LYS A 64 -2.38 2.59 10.84
N THR A 65 -2.96 1.58 11.47
CA THR A 65 -2.97 0.20 10.95
C THR A 65 -3.83 0.08 9.70
N ASN A 66 -5.06 0.59 9.75
CA ASN A 66 -6.09 0.34 8.73
C ASN A 66 -6.34 1.50 7.78
N GLY A 67 -5.86 2.70 8.12
CA GLY A 67 -6.24 3.95 7.47
C GLY A 67 -7.57 4.48 8.00
N THR A 68 -8.13 5.44 7.26
CA THR A 68 -9.46 6.01 7.53
C THR A 68 -10.50 5.39 6.58
N PRO A 69 -11.80 5.50 6.87
CA PRO A 69 -12.84 5.08 5.92
C PRO A 69 -12.74 5.79 4.56
N ALA A 70 -12.23 7.02 4.53
CA ALA A 70 -12.04 7.79 3.30
C ALA A 70 -10.83 7.32 2.48
N THR A 71 -9.76 6.89 3.14
CA THR A 71 -8.54 6.42 2.45
C THR A 71 -7.72 5.47 3.32
N THR A 72 -7.24 4.41 2.67
CA THR A 72 -6.26 3.47 3.24
C THR A 72 -4.81 3.84 2.85
N TYR A 73 -4.64 4.85 2.00
CA TYR A 73 -3.32 5.29 1.55
C TYR A 73 -2.53 5.85 2.74
N GLY A 74 -1.28 5.42 2.87
CA GLY A 74 -0.41 5.78 4.01
C GLY A 74 -0.67 4.98 5.29
N SER A 75 -1.61 4.04 5.30
CA SER A 75 -1.73 3.07 6.40
C SER A 75 -0.62 2.03 6.37
N ASP A 76 -0.27 1.47 7.52
CA ASP A 76 0.72 0.38 7.63
C ASP A 76 0.39 -0.77 6.67
N ARG A 77 -0.89 -1.17 6.60
CA ARG A 77 -1.32 -2.25 5.70
C ARG A 77 -1.04 -1.92 4.24
N HIS A 78 -1.28 -0.68 3.84
CA HIS A 78 -1.00 -0.24 2.48
C HIS A 78 0.50 -0.17 2.20
N GLU A 79 1.31 0.34 3.13
CA GLU A 79 2.77 0.43 2.99
C GLU A 79 3.44 -0.94 2.93
N ILE A 80 3.05 -1.87 3.81
CA ILE A 80 3.53 -3.26 3.80
C ILE A 80 3.18 -3.92 2.47
N ALA A 81 1.94 -3.76 1.99
CA ALA A 81 1.54 -4.30 0.70
C ALA A 81 2.35 -3.69 -0.45
N LYS A 82 2.64 -2.38 -0.40
CA LYS A 82 3.48 -1.69 -1.40
C LYS A 82 4.92 -2.21 -1.38
N ALA A 83 5.53 -2.35 -0.20
CA ALA A 83 6.88 -2.86 -0.04
C ALA A 83 7.02 -4.28 -0.64
N ARG A 84 6.08 -5.18 -0.30
CA ARG A 84 6.05 -6.54 -0.87
C ARG A 84 5.90 -6.56 -2.38
N ARG A 85 5.10 -5.66 -2.96
CA ARG A 85 4.97 -5.53 -4.43
C ARG A 85 6.28 -5.07 -5.08
N LEU A 86 6.98 -4.13 -4.46
CA LEU A 86 8.26 -3.63 -4.97
C LEU A 86 9.36 -4.71 -4.88
N GLU A 87 9.41 -5.44 -3.77
CA GLU A 87 10.35 -6.56 -3.59
C GLU A 87 10.12 -7.65 -4.63
N LYS A 88 8.86 -8.05 -4.85
CA LYS A 88 8.52 -9.01 -5.91
C LYS A 88 8.96 -8.52 -7.29
N ARG A 89 8.80 -7.23 -7.59
CA ARG A 89 9.28 -6.65 -8.87
C ARG A 89 10.80 -6.73 -8.98
N ARG A 90 11.55 -6.40 -7.92
CA ARG A 90 13.01 -6.49 -7.90
C ARG A 90 13.49 -7.92 -8.17
N LEU A 91 12.84 -8.92 -7.58
CA LEU A 91 13.17 -10.33 -7.82
C LEU A 91 12.93 -10.73 -9.29
N VAL A 92 11.78 -10.37 -9.86
CA VAL A 92 11.47 -10.64 -11.28
C VAL A 92 12.46 -9.94 -12.22
N ASP A 93 12.83 -8.69 -11.91
CA ASP A 93 13.78 -7.94 -12.73
C ASP A 93 15.19 -8.56 -12.61
N SER A 94 15.59 -9.02 -11.42
CA SER A 94 16.85 -9.75 -11.24
C SER A 94 16.88 -11.09 -11.98
N GLU A 95 15.80 -11.87 -11.94
CA GLU A 95 15.72 -13.15 -12.67
C GLU A 95 15.78 -12.96 -14.19
N LYS A 96 15.20 -11.87 -14.71
CA LYS A 96 15.30 -11.53 -16.14
C LYS A 96 16.71 -11.15 -16.56
N VAL A 97 17.48 -10.50 -15.67
CA VAL A 97 18.89 -10.17 -15.93
C VAL A 97 19.73 -11.44 -15.89
N CYS A 98 19.55 -12.31 -14.90
CA CYS A 98 20.33 -13.55 -14.76
C CYS A 98 20.02 -14.59 -15.85
N ASN A 99 18.76 -14.69 -16.29
CA ASN A 99 18.35 -15.59 -17.39
C ASN A 99 18.46 -14.92 -18.77
N GLY A 100 18.96 -13.68 -18.82
CA GLY A 100 19.30 -12.95 -20.02
C GLY A 100 20.59 -13.48 -20.64
N LYS A 101 20.46 -14.61 -21.36
CA LYS A 101 21.16 -14.76 -22.64
C LYS A 101 21.14 -13.41 -23.37
N ALA A 102 22.29 -13.01 -23.92
CA ALA A 102 22.49 -11.73 -24.59
C ALA A 102 21.26 -11.30 -25.40
N LEU A 103 20.92 -10.02 -25.30
CA LEU A 103 19.77 -9.39 -25.97
C LEU A 103 19.84 -9.45 -27.52
N SER A 104 20.86 -10.12 -28.08
CA SER A 104 21.08 -10.31 -29.52
C SER A 104 20.28 -11.46 -30.15
N ASP A 105 19.81 -12.44 -29.37
CA ASP A 105 19.37 -13.71 -29.95
C ASP A 105 17.85 -13.92 -29.96
N PHE A 106 17.05 -12.92 -29.56
CA PHE A 106 15.58 -13.05 -29.58
C PHE A 106 14.96 -12.67 -30.94
N SER A 107 15.60 -13.14 -32.01
CA SER A 107 15.01 -13.28 -33.34
C SER A 107 14.88 -14.77 -33.62
N ALA A 108 13.65 -15.20 -33.91
CA ALA A 108 13.25 -16.54 -34.29
C ALA A 108 12.78 -17.45 -33.13
N GLN A 109 11.55 -17.92 -33.31
CA GLN A 109 10.99 -19.17 -32.77
C GLN A 109 10.58 -19.17 -31.30
N ASN A 110 9.28 -19.03 -31.05
CA ASN A 110 8.53 -20.01 -30.26
C ASN A 110 7.03 -19.73 -30.38
N ASP A 111 6.43 -20.53 -31.25
CA ASP A 111 5.02 -20.83 -31.33
C ASP A 111 4.59 -21.66 -30.11
N GLY A 112 3.38 -21.43 -29.61
CA GLY A 112 2.73 -22.32 -28.65
C GLY A 112 2.87 -21.89 -27.17
N PHE A 113 1.72 -21.61 -26.57
CA PHE A 113 1.48 -21.39 -25.14
C PHE A 113 1.90 -20.05 -24.50
N GLY A 114 0.90 -19.15 -24.45
CA GLY A 114 0.54 -18.53 -23.17
C GLY A 114 1.26 -17.24 -22.77
N ARG A 115 1.68 -16.39 -23.71
CA ARG A 115 2.16 -15.04 -23.40
C ARG A 115 1.00 -14.07 -23.15
N LEU A 116 0.69 -13.83 -21.87
CA LEU A 116 0.06 -12.59 -21.39
C LEU A 116 1.03 -11.41 -21.58
N THR A 117 1.40 -11.12 -22.82
CA THR A 117 2.28 -10.01 -23.17
C THR A 117 1.71 -9.25 -24.35
N LYS A 118 0.96 -8.23 -24.00
CA LYS A 118 0.84 -6.90 -24.60
C LYS A 118 -0.37 -6.35 -23.87
N ARG A 119 -0.22 -5.22 -23.17
CA ARG A 119 -1.40 -4.41 -22.84
C ARG A 119 -2.17 -4.31 -24.15
N ALA A 120 -3.31 -5.01 -24.24
CA ALA A 120 -4.18 -4.83 -25.38
C ALA A 120 -4.37 -3.32 -25.42
N LYS A 121 -3.86 -2.67 -26.48
CA LYS A 121 -4.14 -1.25 -26.73
C LYS A 121 -5.64 -1.18 -26.54
N ILE A 122 -6.11 -0.45 -25.52
CA ILE A 122 -7.53 -0.31 -25.25
C ILE A 122 -8.08 0.08 -26.61
N ARG A 123 -8.75 -0.86 -27.27
CA ARG A 123 -9.46 -0.55 -28.49
C ARG A 123 -10.57 0.29 -27.92
N SER A 124 -10.36 1.61 -27.93
CA SER A 124 -11.47 2.54 -27.79
C SER A 124 -12.49 1.98 -28.75
N ARG A 125 -13.59 1.46 -28.21
CA ARG A 125 -14.75 1.18 -29.02
C ARG A 125 -15.07 2.55 -29.57
N GLY A 126 -14.60 2.81 -30.79
CA GLY A 126 -14.66 4.13 -31.39
C GLY A 126 -16.08 4.61 -31.18
N PHE A 127 -16.22 5.79 -30.58
CA PHE A 127 -17.52 6.42 -30.51
C PHE A 127 -18.05 6.42 -31.95
N ASP A 128 -19.18 5.74 -32.17
CA ASP A 128 -19.72 5.53 -33.49
C ASP A 128 -19.90 6.92 -34.12
N LYS A 129 -19.09 7.23 -35.14
CA LYS A 129 -19.06 8.56 -35.74
C LYS A 129 -20.38 8.89 -36.44
N SER A 130 -21.22 7.89 -36.67
CA SER A 130 -22.58 8.07 -37.17
C SER A 130 -23.52 8.64 -36.10
N LEU A 131 -23.15 8.69 -34.82
CA LEU A 131 -23.99 9.20 -33.75
C LEU A 131 -23.45 10.53 -33.22
N ARG A 132 -24.31 11.54 -33.12
CA ARG A 132 -24.00 12.82 -32.46
C ARG A 132 -25.00 13.11 -31.36
N LYS A 133 -24.50 13.57 -30.21
CA LYS A 133 -25.32 14.03 -29.09
C LYS A 133 -25.52 15.55 -29.21
N LYS A 134 -26.77 15.99 -29.31
CA LYS A 134 -27.16 17.39 -29.28
C LYS A 134 -27.06 17.95 -27.85
N MET A 135 -27.05 19.27 -27.72
CA MET A 135 -26.94 19.96 -26.42
C MET A 135 -28.13 19.68 -25.49
N ASN A 136 -29.29 19.30 -26.05
CA ASN A 136 -30.48 18.85 -25.33
C ASN A 136 -30.39 17.38 -24.82
N GLY A 137 -29.28 16.69 -25.08
CA GLY A 137 -29.06 15.31 -24.64
C GLY A 137 -29.51 14.22 -25.61
N GLU A 138 -30.21 14.57 -26.70
CA GLU A 138 -30.69 13.65 -27.73
C GLU A 138 -29.53 13.12 -28.60
N VAL A 139 -29.52 11.82 -28.91
CA VAL A 139 -28.52 11.19 -29.80
C VAL A 139 -29.16 10.91 -31.15
N VAL A 140 -28.65 11.54 -32.22
CA VAL A 140 -29.15 11.41 -33.59
C VAL A 140 -28.12 10.74 -34.50
N ARG A 141 -28.61 10.02 -35.51
CA ARG A 141 -27.77 9.53 -36.61
C ARG A 141 -27.43 10.66 -37.57
N VAL A 142 -26.18 10.72 -38.00
CA VAL A 142 -25.69 11.61 -39.06
C VAL A 142 -25.73 10.78 -40.34
N ASP A 143 -26.76 10.95 -41.14
CA ASP A 143 -26.79 10.42 -42.50
C ASP A 143 -25.75 11.23 -43.31
N GLY A 144 -24.76 10.52 -43.85
CA GLY A 144 -23.69 11.10 -44.67
C GLY A 144 -24.15 11.43 -46.08
#